data_AF-A0A0D6LWV5-F1
#
_entry.id   AF-A0A0D6LWV5-F1
#
_cell.length_a   1.000
_cell.length_b   1.000
_cell.length_c   1.000
_cell.angle_alpha   90.00
_cell.angle_beta   90.00
_cell.angle_gamma   90.00
#
_symmetry.space_group_name_H-M   'P 1'
#
loop_
_entity.id
_entity.type
_entity.pdbx_description
1 polymer ?
#
loop_
_entity_poly.entity_id
_entity_poly.type
_entity_poly.pdbx_seq_one_letter_code
_entity_poly.pdbx_strand_id
1 'polypeptide(L)'
;MDWLNENDEHSMDILRNAYNRDKADNFPQTSDHTRFSNSVVDVFTQLNEALKLLKQMDCPNPVVYADMMKRFSKTLNKVLLAYADMVHKDFPKFSSNEKLACILMNNVQQLRRESYTDFEKLTVTVSVTKGCELALLSSGSGRRTGAADGFARRLITTLLPTV
;
A
#
# COMPACT_ATOMS: atom_id res chain seq x y z
N MET A 1 -16.58 8.82 18.62
CA MET A 1 -15.57 7.75 18.82
C MET A 1 -14.23 8.36 18.50
N ASP A 2 -13.63 9.02 19.48
CA ASP A 2 -12.49 9.92 19.27
C ASP A 2 -11.20 9.14 18.97
N TRP A 3 -11.05 7.97 19.60
CA TRP A 3 -9.92 7.07 19.35
C TRP A 3 -9.78 6.63 17.88
N LEU A 4 -10.88 6.35 17.17
CA LEU A 4 -10.80 5.95 15.76
C LEU A 4 -10.35 7.10 14.85
N ASN A 5 -10.63 8.34 15.24
CA ASN A 5 -10.14 9.51 14.50
C ASN A 5 -8.66 9.78 14.82
N GLU A 6 -8.25 9.64 16.08
CA GLU A 6 -6.84 9.69 16.47
C GLU A 6 -6.03 8.59 15.76
N ASN A 7 -6.57 7.38 15.67
CA ASN A 7 -5.97 6.29 14.93
C ASN A 7 -5.82 6.60 13.44
N ASP A 8 -6.79 7.28 12.81
CA ASP A 8 -6.65 7.71 11.40
C ASP A 8 -5.46 8.63 11.20
N GLU A 9 -5.30 9.64 12.06
CA GLU A 9 -4.22 10.61 11.98
C GLU A 9 -2.87 9.94 12.27
N HIS A 10 -2.81 9.14 13.33
CA HIS A 10 -1.62 8.40 13.70
C HIS A 10 -1.17 7.43 12.59
N SER A 11 -2.10 6.68 12.00
CA SER A 11 -1.79 5.76 10.89
C SER A 11 -1.23 6.50 9.67
N MET A 12 -1.77 7.67 9.36
CA MET A 12 -1.30 8.51 8.25
C MET A 12 0.09 9.09 8.50
N ASP A 13 0.40 9.47 9.74
CA ASP A 13 1.72 9.99 10.09
C ASP A 13 2.79 8.89 10.09
N ILE A 14 2.46 7.70 10.59
CA ILE A 14 3.33 6.52 10.47
C ILE A 14 3.60 6.20 9.00
N LEU A 15 2.57 6.19 8.15
CA LEU A 15 2.72 6.01 6.70
C LEU A 15 3.72 7.03 6.11
N ARG A 16 3.51 8.33 6.37
CA ARG A 16 4.36 9.38 5.81
C ARG A 16 5.80 9.24 6.28
N ASN A 17 5.98 8.97 7.57
CA ASN A 17 7.31 8.84 8.19
C ASN A 17 8.05 7.59 7.71
N ALA A 18 7.35 6.45 7.60
CA ALA A 18 7.90 5.21 7.07
C ALA A 18 8.31 5.39 5.60
N TYR A 19 7.41 5.90 4.76
CA TYR A 19 7.70 6.12 3.35
C TYR A 19 8.85 7.10 3.12
N ASN A 20 8.87 8.23 3.82
CA ASN A 20 9.91 9.24 3.62
C ASN A 20 11.29 8.78 4.12
N ARG A 21 11.36 7.99 5.21
CA ARG A 21 12.61 7.34 5.62
C ARG A 21 13.09 6.36 4.57
N ASP A 22 12.22 5.44 4.18
CA ASP A 22 12.54 4.40 3.20
C ASP A 22 12.99 5.02 1.87
N LYS A 23 12.34 6.12 1.46
CA LYS A 23 12.74 6.93 0.31
C LYS A 23 14.13 7.55 0.46
N ALA A 24 14.48 8.10 1.62
CA ALA A 24 15.81 8.68 1.87
C ALA A 24 16.92 7.62 1.75
N ASP A 25 16.59 6.38 2.09
CA ASP A 25 17.50 5.23 1.99
C ASP A 25 17.45 4.51 0.62
N ASN A 26 16.72 5.06 -0.35
CA ASN A 26 16.48 4.45 -1.67
C ASN A 26 15.79 3.07 -1.62
N PHE A 27 14.76 2.97 -0.77
CA PHE A 27 13.89 1.80 -0.62
C PHE A 27 14.67 0.48 -0.50
N PRO A 28 15.54 0.33 0.53
CA PRO A 28 16.28 -0.90 0.74
C PRO A 28 15.31 -2.09 0.89
N GLN A 29 15.65 -3.22 0.28
CA GLN A 29 14.91 -4.46 0.48
C GLN A 29 14.97 -4.84 1.96
N THR A 30 13.86 -5.31 2.51
CA THR A 30 13.78 -5.71 3.93
C THR A 30 14.72 -6.85 4.27
N SER A 31 15.00 -7.73 3.31
CA SER A 31 15.93 -8.84 3.42
C SER A 31 16.32 -9.37 2.03
N ASP A 32 17.35 -10.23 1.97
CA ASP A 32 17.77 -10.88 0.73
C ASP A 32 16.68 -11.75 0.08
N HIS A 33 15.68 -12.17 0.86
CA HIS A 33 14.58 -13.03 0.41
C HIS A 33 13.29 -12.26 0.08
N THR A 34 13.24 -10.95 0.33
CA THR A 34 12.07 -10.12 0.07
C THR A 34 12.28 -9.23 -1.15
N ARG A 35 11.18 -8.88 -1.82
CA ARG A 35 11.20 -8.05 -3.04
C ARG A 35 10.65 -6.64 -2.82
N PHE A 36 10.20 -6.33 -1.61
CA PHE A 36 9.65 -5.06 -1.17
C PHE A 36 10.55 -4.44 -0.10
N SER A 37 10.33 -3.17 0.21
CA SER A 37 11.12 -2.39 1.16
C SER A 37 10.44 -2.19 2.52
N ASN A 38 11.18 -1.63 3.47
CA ASN A 38 10.82 -1.56 4.88
C ASN A 38 9.53 -0.78 5.16
N SER A 39 9.20 0.23 4.35
CA SER A 39 7.97 1.02 4.57
C SER A 39 6.69 0.20 4.48
N VAL A 40 6.67 -0.92 3.72
CA VAL A 40 5.52 -1.82 3.67
C VAL A 40 5.34 -2.53 5.01
N VAL A 41 6.43 -3.00 5.60
CA VAL A 41 6.43 -3.70 6.90
C VAL A 41 5.96 -2.76 8.01
N ASP A 42 6.50 -1.54 8.05
CA ASP A 42 6.14 -0.54 9.05
C ASP A 42 4.64 -0.20 9.02
N VAL A 43 4.09 0.01 7.81
CA VAL A 43 2.67 0.32 7.62
C VAL A 43 1.79 -0.83 8.08
N PHE A 44 2.09 -2.08 7.70
CA PHE A 44 1.29 -3.22 8.14
C PHE A 44 1.44 -3.53 9.62
N THR A 45 2.62 -3.32 10.20
CA THR A 45 2.83 -3.49 11.64
C THR A 45 1.90 -2.55 12.41
N GLN A 46 1.85 -1.27 12.02
CA GLN A 46 0.96 -0.29 12.61
C GLN A 46 -0.51 -0.64 12.43
N LEU A 47 -0.95 -0.99 11.21
CA LEU A 47 -2.35 -1.33 10.94
C LEU A 47 -2.79 -2.59 11.72
N ASN A 48 -1.91 -3.58 11.82
CA ASN A 48 -2.16 -4.80 12.58
C ASN A 48 -2.22 -4.53 14.09
N GLU A 49 -1.37 -3.65 14.62
CA GLU A 49 -1.43 -3.23 16.02
C GLU A 49 -2.73 -2.47 16.32
N ALA A 50 -3.12 -1.53 15.47
CA ALA A 50 -4.38 -0.80 15.61
C ALA A 50 -5.60 -1.76 15.57
N LEU A 51 -5.59 -2.76 14.69
CA LEU A 51 -6.65 -3.78 14.65
C LEU A 51 -6.68 -4.63 15.92
N LYS A 52 -5.51 -5.00 16.48
CA LYS A 52 -5.43 -5.75 17.74
C LYS A 52 -6.03 -4.94 18.89
N LEU A 53 -5.67 -3.66 19.01
CA LEU A 53 -6.24 -2.76 20.03
C LEU A 53 -7.76 -2.64 19.87
N LEU A 54 -8.24 -2.44 18.65
CA LEU A 54 -9.67 -2.35 18.36
C LEU A 54 -10.43 -3.63 18.72
N LYS A 55 -9.81 -4.81 18.55
CA LYS A 55 -10.37 -6.11 18.97
C LYS A 55 -10.36 -6.32 20.48
N GLN A 56 -9.46 -5.67 21.21
CA GLN A 56 -9.35 -5.76 22.66
C GLN A 56 -10.28 -4.80 23.41
N MET A 57 -10.91 -3.85 22.71
CA MET A 57 -11.91 -3.00 23.35
C MET A 57 -13.15 -3.82 23.70
N ASP A 58 -13.50 -3.85 24.98
CA ASP A 58 -14.74 -4.45 25.46
C ASP A 58 -15.95 -3.67 24.90
N CYS A 59 -16.54 -4.20 23.83
CA CYS A 59 -17.76 -3.67 23.23
C CYS A 59 -18.91 -4.67 23.45
N PRO A 60 -19.81 -4.41 24.42
CA PRO A 60 -20.92 -5.33 24.72
C PRO A 60 -21.99 -5.34 23.63
N ASN A 61 -22.03 -4.32 22.77
CA ASN A 61 -23.00 -4.22 21.66
C ASN A 61 -22.36 -4.65 20.33
N PRO A 62 -22.80 -5.77 19.71
CA PRO A 62 -22.22 -6.27 18.46
C PRO A 62 -22.46 -5.35 17.26
N VAL A 63 -23.53 -4.53 17.27
CA VAL A 63 -23.82 -3.56 16.20
C VAL A 63 -22.80 -2.42 16.21
N VAL A 64 -22.49 -1.90 17.41
CA VAL A 64 -21.47 -0.85 17.57
C VAL A 64 -20.10 -1.39 17.19
N TYR A 65 -19.76 -2.60 17.60
CA TYR A 65 -18.50 -3.25 17.22
C TYR A 65 -18.38 -3.41 15.70
N ALA A 66 -19.45 -3.82 15.02
CA ALA A 66 -19.49 -3.91 13.56
C ALA A 66 -19.29 -2.54 12.88
N ASP A 67 -19.89 -1.47 13.40
CA ASP A 67 -19.68 -0.11 12.91
C ASP A 67 -18.24 0.38 13.13
N MET A 68 -17.61 0.01 14.25
CA MET A 68 -16.21 0.31 14.53
C MET A 68 -15.27 -0.42 13.58
N MET A 69 -15.51 -1.72 13.32
CA MET A 69 -14.80 -2.49 12.29
C MET A 69 -14.95 -1.85 10.91
N LYS A 70 -16.17 -1.45 10.54
CA LYS A 70 -16.45 -0.77 9.27
C LYS A 70 -15.73 0.57 9.17
N ARG A 71 -15.63 1.32 10.28
CA ARG A 71 -14.88 2.59 10.33
C ARG A 71 -13.38 2.36 10.22
N PHE A 72 -12.83 1.32 10.84
CA PHE A 72 -11.42 0.94 10.73
C PHE A 72 -11.06 0.50 9.31
N SER A 73 -11.95 -0.21 8.61
CA SER A 73 -11.77 -0.53 7.19
C SER A 73 -11.57 0.73 6.33
N LYS A 74 -12.23 1.85 6.67
CA LYS A 74 -12.00 3.14 5.99
C LYS A 74 -10.60 3.70 6.26
N THR A 75 -10.09 3.57 7.50
CA THR A 75 -8.71 3.93 7.86
C THR A 75 -7.72 3.17 7.01
N LEU A 76 -7.91 1.86 6.93
CA LEU A 76 -7.05 0.95 6.19
C LEU A 76 -7.00 1.33 4.70
N ASN A 77 -8.17 1.48 4.07
CA ASN A 77 -8.28 1.94 2.68
C ASN A 77 -7.58 3.28 2.46
N LYS A 78 -7.79 4.26 3.37
CA LYS A 78 -7.18 5.59 3.28
C LYS A 78 -5.65 5.52 3.32
N VAL A 79 -5.09 4.71 4.22
CA VAL A 79 -3.63 4.53 4.36
C VAL A 79 -3.04 3.85 3.12
N LEU A 80 -3.64 2.75 2.64
CA LEU A 80 -3.13 2.03 1.47
C LEU A 80 -3.21 2.86 0.19
N LEU A 81 -4.32 3.58 -0.02
CA LEU A 81 -4.46 4.49 -1.16
C LEU A 81 -3.46 5.64 -1.09
N ALA A 82 -3.26 6.22 0.10
CA ALA A 82 -2.26 7.27 0.28
C ALA A 82 -0.84 6.76 0.00
N TYR A 83 -0.48 5.54 0.41
CA TYR A 83 0.81 4.94 0.04
C TYR A 83 0.94 4.81 -1.48
N ALA A 84 -0.06 4.22 -2.14
CA ALA A 84 -0.06 4.05 -3.60
C ALA A 84 0.06 5.40 -4.33
N ASP A 85 -0.61 6.44 -3.85
CA ASP A 85 -0.50 7.81 -4.37
C ASP A 85 0.89 8.39 -4.18
N MET A 86 1.54 8.16 -3.04
CA MET A 86 2.92 8.60 -2.79
C MET A 86 3.91 7.91 -3.74
N VAL A 87 3.78 6.59 -3.93
CA VAL A 87 4.56 5.84 -4.92
C VAL A 87 4.34 6.42 -6.30
N HIS A 88 3.10 6.59 -6.73
CA HIS A 88 2.77 7.12 -8.06
C HIS A 88 3.38 8.50 -8.31
N LYS A 89 3.31 9.42 -7.33
CA LYS A 89 3.88 10.77 -7.43
C LYS A 89 5.41 10.77 -7.55
N ASP A 90 6.08 9.86 -6.87
CA ASP A 90 7.54 9.79 -6.86
C ASP A 90 8.13 8.84 -7.92
N PHE A 91 7.34 7.91 -8.46
CA PHE A 91 7.78 6.90 -9.42
C PHE A 91 8.59 7.47 -10.60
N PRO A 92 8.20 8.60 -11.25
CA PRO A 92 8.98 9.18 -12.34
C PRO A 92 10.43 9.49 -11.96
N LYS A 93 10.69 9.86 -10.70
CA LYS A 93 12.04 10.19 -10.19
C LYS A 93 12.95 8.97 -10.07
N PHE A 94 12.35 7.80 -9.90
CA PHE A 94 13.07 6.53 -9.74
C PHE A 94 13.00 5.64 -10.99
N SER A 95 12.24 6.06 -12.00
CA SER A 95 12.02 5.31 -13.24
C SER A 95 13.28 5.05 -14.05
N SER A 96 14.36 5.82 -13.84
CA SER A 96 15.66 5.60 -14.48
C SER A 96 16.47 4.46 -13.83
N ASN A 97 16.16 4.07 -12.60
CA ASN A 97 16.79 2.96 -11.88
C ASN A 97 15.85 1.76 -11.85
N GLU A 98 16.12 0.77 -12.71
CA GLU A 98 15.27 -0.41 -12.88
C GLU A 98 15.06 -1.20 -11.59
N LYS A 99 16.11 -1.36 -10.78
CA LYS A 99 16.02 -2.08 -9.50
C LYS A 99 15.06 -1.36 -8.55
N LEU A 100 15.17 -0.03 -8.46
CA LEU A 100 14.35 0.78 -7.57
C LEU A 100 12.89 0.85 -8.03
N ALA A 101 12.66 1.01 -9.33
CA ALA A 101 11.33 0.95 -9.92
C ALA A 101 10.65 -0.40 -9.64
N CYS A 102 11.40 -1.51 -9.74
CA CYS A 102 10.89 -2.84 -9.42
C CYS A 102 10.50 -2.98 -7.95
N ILE A 103 11.32 -2.46 -7.02
CA ILE A 103 11.00 -2.47 -5.58
C ILE A 103 9.70 -1.70 -5.31
N LEU A 104 9.54 -0.50 -5.86
CA LEU A 104 8.31 0.28 -5.70
C LEU A 104 7.06 -0.44 -6.23
N MET A 105 7.18 -1.13 -7.37
CA MET A 105 6.10 -1.96 -7.89
C MET A 105 5.80 -3.17 -7.00
N ASN A 106 6.84 -3.79 -6.43
CA ASN A 106 6.67 -4.89 -5.48
C ASN A 106 6.02 -4.41 -4.18
N ASN A 107 6.32 -3.18 -3.71
CA ASN A 107 5.66 -2.60 -2.56
C ASN A 107 4.14 -2.49 -2.77
N VAL A 108 3.72 -1.93 -3.90
CA VAL A 108 2.28 -1.81 -4.24
C VAL A 108 1.61 -3.19 -4.36
N GLN A 109 2.30 -4.17 -4.94
CA GLN A 109 1.80 -5.54 -4.98
C GLN A 109 1.70 -6.19 -3.60
N GLN A 110 2.67 -5.94 -2.71
CA GLN A 110 2.65 -6.47 -1.36
C GLN A 110 1.54 -5.83 -0.53
N LEU A 111 1.32 -4.52 -0.64
CA LEU A 111 0.18 -3.83 -0.03
C LEU A 111 -1.15 -4.49 -0.41
N ARG A 112 -1.29 -4.83 -1.68
CA ARG A 112 -2.46 -5.56 -2.16
C ARG A 112 -2.56 -6.94 -1.50
N ARG A 113 -1.51 -7.76 -1.57
CA ARG A 113 -1.52 -9.13 -1.02
C ARG A 113 -1.91 -9.16 0.45
N GLU A 114 -1.20 -8.39 1.28
CA GLU A 114 -1.43 -8.36 2.73
C GLU A 114 -2.84 -7.82 3.06
N SER A 115 -3.36 -6.86 2.27
CA SER A 115 -4.73 -6.39 2.45
C SER A 115 -5.80 -7.48 2.26
N TYR A 116 -5.55 -8.45 1.36
CA TYR A 116 -6.47 -9.57 1.14
C TYR A 116 -6.31 -10.68 2.19
N THR A 117 -5.10 -10.88 2.73
CA THR A 117 -4.85 -11.96 3.69
C THR A 117 -5.27 -11.57 5.11
N ASP A 118 -4.82 -10.43 5.61
CA ASP A 118 -5.01 -10.05 7.01
C ASP A 118 -6.36 -9.37 7.27
N PHE A 119 -6.96 -8.78 6.22
CA PHE A 119 -8.12 -7.92 6.34
C PHE A 119 -9.30 -8.35 5.44
N GLU A 120 -9.33 -9.59 4.95
CA GLU A 120 -10.37 -10.12 4.04
C GLU A 120 -11.81 -9.82 4.48
N LYS A 121 -12.06 -9.81 5.80
CA LYS A 121 -13.38 -9.56 6.40
C LYS A 121 -13.77 -8.08 6.47
N LEU A 122 -12.82 -7.19 6.25
CA LEU A 122 -12.99 -5.75 6.19
C LEU A 122 -12.98 -5.44 4.69
N THR A 123 -14.07 -4.94 4.10
CA THR A 123 -14.15 -4.68 2.66
C THR A 123 -13.12 -3.64 2.21
N VAL A 124 -11.88 -4.08 1.94
CA VAL A 124 -10.76 -3.25 1.50
C VAL A 124 -10.70 -3.29 -0.03
N THR A 125 -10.70 -2.12 -0.66
CA THR A 125 -10.59 -1.98 -2.11
C THR A 125 -9.40 -1.10 -2.42
N VAL A 126 -8.28 -1.72 -2.78
CA VAL A 126 -7.11 -1.00 -3.27
C VAL A 126 -7.22 -0.85 -4.79
N SER A 127 -7.85 0.23 -5.23
CA SER A 127 -7.90 0.61 -6.65
C SER A 127 -6.68 1.45 -7.00
N VAL A 128 -5.64 0.85 -7.58
CA VAL A 128 -4.51 1.62 -8.12
C VAL A 128 -5.02 2.39 -9.34
N THR A 129 -5.01 3.72 -9.26
CA THR A 129 -5.62 4.59 -10.29
C THR A 129 -4.84 4.53 -11.61
N LYS A 130 -5.55 4.69 -12.74
CA LYS A 130 -5.01 4.74 -14.14
C LYS A 130 -3.78 5.64 -14.35
N GLY A 131 -3.45 6.54 -13.42
CA GLY A 131 -2.23 7.36 -13.48
C GLY A 131 -0.94 6.53 -13.38
N CYS A 132 -0.89 5.51 -12.51
CA CYS A 132 0.28 4.65 -12.36
C CYS A 132 0.48 3.76 -13.61
N GLU A 133 -0.61 3.45 -14.30
CA GLU A 133 -0.67 2.72 -15.56
C GLU A 133 -0.12 3.57 -16.74
N LEU A 134 -0.45 4.87 -16.80
CA LEU A 134 0.10 5.77 -17.82
C LEU A 134 1.59 6.06 -17.62
N ALA A 135 2.07 6.22 -16.37
CA ALA A 135 3.48 6.52 -16.09
C ALA A 135 4.41 5.35 -16.49
N LEU A 136 3.94 4.11 -16.37
CA LEU A 136 4.66 2.93 -16.86
C LEU A 136 4.71 2.89 -18.40
N LEU A 137 3.67 3.37 -19.09
CA LEU A 137 3.59 3.42 -20.55
C LEU A 137 4.34 4.62 -21.16
N SER A 138 4.35 5.79 -20.50
CA SER A 138 4.99 7.02 -21.02
C SER A 138 6.51 7.06 -20.80
N SER A 139 7.03 6.22 -19.92
CA SER A 139 8.48 6.07 -19.68
C SER A 139 9.20 5.32 -20.83
N GLY A 140 8.46 4.87 -21.85
CA GLY A 140 8.89 3.98 -22.93
C GLY A 140 9.34 4.64 -24.24
N SER A 141 9.43 5.97 -24.36
CA SER A 141 9.83 6.60 -25.64
C SER A 141 11.34 6.60 -25.93
N GLY A 142 12.13 5.76 -25.25
CA GLY A 142 13.56 5.62 -25.50
C GLY A 142 14.05 4.26 -25.06
N ARG A 143 14.06 3.29 -26.00
CA ARG A 143 14.69 1.96 -25.94
C ARG A 143 14.82 1.37 -24.54
N ARG A 144 13.80 0.64 -24.07
CA ARG A 144 13.98 -0.33 -22.98
C ARG A 144 13.60 -1.72 -23.43
N THR A 145 14.47 -2.64 -23.05
CA THR A 145 14.46 -4.07 -23.29
C THR A 145 13.09 -4.68 -22.91
N GLY A 146 12.59 -5.62 -23.71
CA GLY A 146 11.20 -6.13 -23.68
C GLY A 146 10.69 -6.76 -22.37
N ALA A 147 11.47 -6.77 -21.30
CA ALA A 147 11.06 -7.25 -19.97
C ALA A 147 10.21 -6.22 -19.21
N ALA A 148 10.54 -4.92 -19.30
CA ALA A 148 9.83 -3.85 -18.57
C ALA A 148 8.41 -3.60 -19.14
N ASP A 149 8.28 -3.61 -20.48
CA ASP A 149 7.00 -3.47 -21.18
C ASP A 149 6.08 -4.68 -20.97
N GLY A 150 6.65 -5.89 -20.92
CA GLY A 150 5.90 -7.11 -20.62
C GLY A 150 5.40 -7.17 -19.17
N PHE A 151 6.13 -6.55 -18.24
CA PHE A 151 5.78 -6.54 -16.81
C PHE A 151 4.77 -5.45 -16.45
N ALA A 152 4.87 -4.26 -17.05
CA ALA A 152 3.85 -3.21 -16.94
C ALA A 152 2.47 -3.72 -17.43
N ARG A 153 2.42 -4.46 -18.55
CA ARG A 153 1.19 -5.10 -19.06
C ARG A 153 0.62 -6.19 -18.15
N ARG A 154 1.47 -6.94 -17.43
CA ARG A 154 1.03 -7.97 -16.46
C ARG A 154 0.45 -7.38 -15.17
N LEU A 155 0.94 -6.21 -14.75
CA LEU A 155 0.38 -5.49 -13.60
C LEU A 155 -1.02 -4.95 -13.91
N ILE A 156 -1.22 -4.42 -15.12
CA ILE A 156 -2.51 -3.88 -15.60
C ILE A 156 -3.62 -4.95 -15.60
N THR A 157 -3.29 -6.19 -16.01
CA THR A 157 -4.28 -7.27 -16.12
C THR A 157 -4.60 -7.98 -14.80
N THR A 158 -3.79 -7.81 -13.75
CA THR A 158 -4.07 -8.39 -12.44
C THR A 158 -4.80 -7.45 -11.49
N LEU A 159 -4.92 -6.15 -11.80
CA LEU A 159 -5.37 -5.10 -10.86
C LEU A 159 -6.85 -4.72 -10.91
N LEU A 160 -7.67 -5.37 -11.74
CA LEU A 160 -9.14 -5.20 -11.67
C LEU A 160 -9.74 -6.29 -10.78
N PRO A 161 -10.74 -5.98 -9.95
CA PRO A 161 -11.55 -7.02 -9.33
C PRO A 161 -12.23 -7.79 -10.47
N THR A 162 -11.93 -9.08 -10.62
CA THR A 162 -12.88 -9.97 -11.29
C THR A 162 -14.13 -9.92 -10.41
N VAL A 163 -15.19 -9.36 -10.98
CA VAL A 163 -16.57 -9.40 -10.44
C VAL A 163 -16.91 -10.84 -10.05
#